data_AF-A0AAV5KT03-F1
#
_entry.id   AF-A0AAV5KT03-F1
#
_cell.length_a   1.000
_cell.length_b   1.000
_cell.length_c   1.000
_cell.angle_alpha   90.00
_cell.angle_beta   90.00
_cell.angle_gamma   90.00
#
_symmetry.space_group_name_H-M   'P 1'
#
loop_
_entity.id
_entity.type
_entity.pdbx_description
1 polymer ?
#
loop_
_entity_poly.entity_id
_entity_poly.type
_entity_poly.pdbx_seq_one_letter_code
_entity_poly.pdbx_strand_id
1 'polypeptide(L)'
;MWQPLLESFKKKLSSWKGRQLSLGGRITLINSVLSSLLVFLMSVYRLPKGTLKAIDKIRKSFLWGGEGERKRINWVNWKKVCLPKEAGGLGVRDLGNFNRSLMGKWWGRLAVKEEGLWRRVIASKYSEGGGHWMDWVRNGVGACSSWWRDVRGINKEEGETSGWLTEGFRLKLGEGKDASFWWDEWCGEICLANKFPRLYLLSAGKEKDCSQMGTMCNGTWKWNPTWRRKLLEREEEAVTELSTLIEGVKISPGRPDEWEWLHSKDSRYSTKSAYSLLTKVPRCPNQEKVFRRVWNPNLPNKISAFNWQLLLNRLPTKSNLLKRGLGATMGDGICNLCQEEEEEDATHLFLKCKKVRWIWKECAKWWGINIETQADCWKTFEHPGAWSRNMRIRKGWDCTWSAVVWYIWLMRNQRIFQNLEMNPGLGATMGDGICNLCQEEEEDATHLFLKCKKVRWIWKECARWWGINIETQVDCWKTFEHPGAWSKNMRIKKGWDFTWSAVVWSIWLMRNQRIFQNLEMNSGKLFELVQVRLFLWIKAKKAWCYFTLSDWLSNPIACLIVNCGGNR
;
A
#
# COMPACT_ATOMS: atom_id res chain seq x y z
N MET A 1 -9.19 26.34 15.73
CA MET A 1 -9.25 26.04 14.28
C MET A 1 -9.35 24.55 13.96
N TRP A 2 -8.47 23.67 14.46
CA TRP A 2 -8.42 22.26 14.03
C TRP A 2 -9.33 21.28 14.80
N GLN A 3 -10.03 21.72 15.85
CA GLN A 3 -10.92 20.85 16.65
C GLN A 3 -12.09 20.24 15.84
N PRO A 4 -12.83 21.00 15.01
CA PRO A 4 -13.92 20.43 14.20
C PRO A 4 -13.45 19.32 13.26
N LEU A 5 -12.21 19.43 12.76
CA LEU A 5 -11.58 18.39 11.96
C LEU A 5 -11.36 17.12 12.79
N LEU A 6 -10.80 17.23 13.99
CA LEU A 6 -10.60 16.08 14.89
C LEU A 6 -11.92 15.43 15.29
N GLU A 7 -12.97 16.23 15.52
CA GLU A 7 -14.32 15.76 15.81
C GLU A 7 -14.92 15.00 14.62
N SER A 8 -14.78 15.52 13.40
CA SER A 8 -15.24 14.82 12.19
C SER A 8 -14.58 13.45 12.02
N PHE A 9 -13.30 13.35 12.35
CA PHE A 9 -12.55 12.08 12.36
C PHE A 9 -13.12 11.10 13.38
N LYS A 10 -13.31 11.56 14.63
CA LYS A 10 -13.90 10.75 15.69
C LYS A 10 -15.31 10.29 15.34
N LYS A 11 -16.15 11.17 14.79
CA LYS A 11 -17.52 10.86 14.36
C LYS A 11 -17.55 9.78 13.28
N LYS A 12 -16.72 9.92 12.23
CA LYS A 12 -16.63 8.87 11.19
C LYS A 12 -16.13 7.54 11.76
N LEU A 13 -15.13 7.58 12.64
CA LEU A 13 -14.60 6.38 13.27
C LEU A 13 -15.61 5.69 14.20
N SER A 14 -16.41 6.46 14.94
CA SER A 14 -17.49 5.92 15.77
C SER A 14 -18.60 5.25 14.96
N SER A 15 -18.82 5.68 13.71
CA SER A 15 -19.77 5.01 12.81
C SER A 15 -19.26 3.68 12.28
N TRP A 16 -17.94 3.42 12.35
CA TRP A 16 -17.35 2.19 11.87
C TRP A 16 -17.25 1.19 13.01
N LYS A 17 -17.93 0.05 12.88
CA LYS A 17 -17.79 -1.10 13.79
C LYS A 17 -16.38 -1.69 13.70
N GLY A 18 -15.40 -1.03 14.33
CA GLY A 18 -13.98 -1.35 14.24
C GLY A 18 -13.67 -2.80 14.65
N ARG A 19 -14.49 -3.39 15.51
CA ARG A 19 -14.42 -4.81 15.91
C ARG A 19 -14.59 -5.79 14.75
N GLN A 20 -15.42 -5.47 13.76
CA GLN A 20 -15.74 -6.38 12.64
C GLN A 20 -14.75 -6.25 11.47
N LEU A 21 -13.88 -5.24 11.49
CA LEU A 21 -12.93 -4.98 10.42
C LEU A 21 -11.58 -5.64 10.68
N SER A 22 -11.13 -6.43 9.71
CA SER A 22 -9.75 -6.92 9.65
C SER A 22 -8.74 -5.77 9.54
N LEU A 23 -7.48 -6.02 9.89
CA LEU A 23 -6.39 -5.05 9.74
C LEU A 23 -6.32 -4.49 8.31
N GLY A 24 -6.45 -5.36 7.29
CA GLY A 24 -6.50 -4.97 5.87
C GLY A 24 -7.67 -4.03 5.53
N GLY A 25 -8.84 -4.26 6.12
CA GLY A 25 -10.00 -3.37 5.97
C GLY A 25 -9.76 -1.99 6.59
N ARG A 26 -9.16 -1.94 7.78
CA ARG A 26 -8.83 -0.68 8.46
C ARG A 26 -7.79 0.14 7.70
N ILE A 27 -6.74 -0.50 7.15
CA ILE A 27 -5.75 0.16 6.28
C ILE A 27 -6.45 0.81 5.08
N THR A 28 -7.38 0.08 4.46
CA THR A 28 -8.13 0.57 3.31
C THR A 28 -8.90 1.84 3.66
N LEU A 29 -9.66 1.83 4.77
CA LEU A 29 -10.44 2.99 5.22
C LEU A 29 -9.57 4.18 5.64
N ILE A 30 -8.41 3.94 6.26
CA ILE A 30 -7.46 5.01 6.59
C ILE A 30 -7.03 5.73 5.31
N ASN A 31 -6.67 4.98 4.27
CA ASN A 31 -6.14 5.56 3.04
C ASN A 31 -7.23 6.16 2.13
N SER A 32 -8.39 5.53 2.01
CA SER A 32 -9.45 5.97 1.10
C SER A 32 -10.34 7.06 1.70
N VAL A 33 -10.56 7.05 3.02
CA VAL A 33 -11.48 7.98 3.70
C VAL A 33 -10.75 8.97 4.59
N LEU A 34 -9.97 8.52 5.57
CA LEU A 34 -9.37 9.46 6.52
C LEU A 34 -8.34 10.37 5.85
N SER A 35 -7.49 9.81 4.99
CA SER A 35 -6.49 10.59 4.28
C SER A 35 -7.08 11.49 3.19
N SER A 36 -8.26 11.17 2.61
CA SER A 36 -8.91 12.01 1.58
C SER A 36 -9.59 13.24 2.18
N LEU A 37 -10.19 13.12 3.37
CA LEU A 37 -10.80 14.24 4.09
C LEU A 37 -9.84 15.39 4.38
N LEU A 38 -8.55 15.08 4.49
CA LEU A 38 -7.51 16.06 4.79
C LEU A 38 -6.98 16.77 3.55
N VAL A 39 -7.21 16.24 2.34
CA VAL A 39 -6.52 16.69 1.13
C VAL A 39 -6.76 18.18 0.87
N PHE A 40 -8.01 18.65 0.99
CA PHE A 40 -8.32 20.06 0.78
C PHE A 40 -7.53 20.95 1.73
N LEU A 41 -7.65 20.72 3.04
CA LEU A 41 -7.00 21.51 4.09
C LEU A 41 -5.47 21.44 4.00
N MET A 42 -4.90 20.24 3.84
CA MET A 42 -3.45 20.04 3.70
C MET A 42 -2.89 20.60 2.39
N SER A 43 -3.74 20.92 1.42
CA SER A 43 -3.30 21.55 0.18
C SER A 43 -3.24 23.08 0.26
N VAL A 44 -3.81 23.67 1.32
CA VAL A 44 -3.84 25.12 1.53
C VAL A 44 -2.99 25.51 2.73
N TYR A 45 -3.05 24.73 3.82
CA TYR A 45 -2.41 25.05 5.09
C TYR A 45 -1.33 24.05 5.46
N ARG A 46 -0.25 24.53 6.08
CA ARG A 46 0.73 23.68 6.74
C ARG A 46 0.16 23.28 8.10
N LEU A 47 -0.17 22.01 8.27
CA LEU A 47 -0.73 21.54 9.53
C LEU A 47 0.33 21.61 10.64
N PRO A 48 0.01 22.18 11.81
CA PRO A 48 0.94 22.20 12.93
C PRO A 48 1.34 20.78 13.34
N LYS A 49 2.60 20.58 13.74
CA LYS A 49 3.14 19.27 14.20
C LYS A 49 2.25 18.61 15.27
N GLY A 50 1.69 19.40 16.19
CA GLY A 50 0.75 18.91 17.21
C GLY A 50 -0.57 18.37 16.64
N THR A 51 -1.11 19.02 15.61
CA THR A 51 -2.34 18.58 14.91
C THR A 51 -2.07 17.30 14.12
N LEU A 52 -0.95 17.21 13.40
CA LEU A 52 -0.52 16.00 12.71
C LEU A 52 -0.38 14.82 13.70
N LYS A 53 0.28 15.03 14.84
CA LYS A 53 0.40 14.02 15.91
C LYS A 53 -0.96 13.59 16.46
N ALA A 54 -1.90 14.52 16.66
CA ALA A 54 -3.24 14.21 17.14
C ALA A 54 -4.04 13.36 16.13
N ILE A 55 -3.99 13.70 14.84
CA ILE A 55 -4.63 12.91 13.77
C ILE A 55 -3.99 11.53 13.67
N ASP A 56 -2.66 11.44 13.70
CA ASP A 56 -1.96 10.16 13.66
C ASP A 56 -2.22 9.31 14.90
N LYS A 57 -2.44 9.90 16.07
CA LYS A 57 -2.88 9.18 17.27
C LYS A 57 -4.24 8.51 17.03
N ILE A 58 -5.18 9.23 16.43
CA ILE A 58 -6.50 8.70 16.05
C ILE A 58 -6.35 7.57 15.01
N ARG A 59 -5.56 7.77 13.95
CA ARG A 59 -5.32 6.75 12.89
C ARG A 59 -4.64 5.50 13.45
N LYS A 60 -3.65 5.65 14.34
CA LYS A 60 -2.99 4.54 15.06
C LYS A 60 -3.97 3.77 15.91
N SER A 61 -4.75 4.50 16.73
CA SER A 61 -5.76 3.90 17.61
C SER A 61 -6.79 3.14 16.81
N PHE A 62 -7.27 3.68 15.68
CA PHE A 62 -8.17 2.94 14.80
C PHE A 62 -7.51 1.69 14.19
N LEU A 63 -6.30 1.82 13.63
CA LEU A 63 -5.59 0.70 12.99
C LEU A 63 -5.42 -0.48 13.94
N TRP A 64 -4.89 -0.24 15.13
CA TRP A 64 -4.54 -1.29 16.10
C TRP A 64 -5.68 -1.63 17.07
N GLY A 65 -6.48 -0.63 17.48
CA GLY A 65 -7.40 -0.68 18.62
C GLY A 65 -8.69 -1.47 18.41
N GLY A 66 -9.35 -1.37 17.26
CA GLY A 66 -10.76 -1.79 17.19
C GLY A 66 -11.62 -1.05 18.23
N GLU A 67 -12.90 -1.39 18.34
CA GLU A 67 -13.83 -0.68 19.23
C GLU A 67 -13.73 -1.21 20.68
N GLY A 68 -13.40 -0.33 21.62
CA GLY A 68 -13.30 -0.59 23.07
C GLY A 68 -12.33 0.35 23.79
N GLU A 69 -12.55 0.58 25.10
CA GLU A 69 -11.77 1.52 25.93
C GLU A 69 -10.33 1.05 26.25
N ARG A 70 -10.00 -0.22 25.99
CA ARG A 70 -8.69 -0.78 26.28
C ARG A 70 -7.66 -0.41 25.20
N LYS A 71 -6.56 0.24 25.60
CA LYS A 71 -5.40 0.50 24.74
C LYS A 71 -4.86 -0.83 24.18
N ARG A 72 -4.92 -1.02 22.86
CA ARG A 72 -4.25 -2.14 22.20
C ARG A 72 -2.80 -1.80 21.87
N ILE A 73 -1.99 -2.85 21.83
CA ILE A 73 -0.56 -2.79 21.54
C ILE A 73 -0.35 -2.36 20.08
N ASN A 74 0.48 -1.34 19.89
CA ASN A 74 1.01 -1.00 18.57
C ASN A 74 2.14 -1.98 18.24
N TRP A 75 1.87 -2.96 17.38
CA TRP A 75 2.83 -4.00 17.06
C TRP A 75 4.00 -3.48 16.22
N VAL A 76 3.74 -2.56 15.30
CA VAL A 76 4.76 -1.98 14.41
C VAL A 76 4.84 -0.48 14.60
N ASN A 77 6.05 0.07 14.56
CA ASN A 77 6.30 1.51 14.61
C ASN A 77 5.54 2.22 13.47
N TRP A 78 4.86 3.32 13.80
CA TRP A 78 4.06 4.08 12.83
C TRP A 78 4.87 4.57 11.63
N LYS A 79 6.13 5.00 11.81
CA LYS A 79 6.98 5.42 10.69
C LYS A 79 7.16 4.27 9.70
N LYS A 80 7.33 3.04 10.19
CA LYS A 80 7.41 1.84 9.34
C LYS A 80 6.07 1.50 8.69
N VAL A 81 4.95 1.68 9.41
CA VAL A 81 3.60 1.53 8.83
C VAL A 81 3.38 2.47 7.64
N CYS A 82 3.92 3.70 7.71
CA CYS A 82 3.80 4.69 6.63
C CYS A 82 4.67 4.42 5.39
N LEU A 83 5.62 3.48 5.48
CA LEU A 83 6.44 3.13 4.32
C LEU A 83 5.60 2.46 3.22
N PRO A 84 6.06 2.55 1.95
CA PRO A 84 5.50 1.74 0.87
C PRO A 84 5.48 0.26 1.23
N LYS A 85 4.54 -0.48 0.63
CA LYS A 85 4.39 -1.92 0.88
C LYS A 85 5.66 -2.69 0.50
N GLU A 86 6.28 -2.26 -0.59
CA GLU A 86 7.54 -2.76 -1.15
C GLU A 86 8.72 -2.55 -0.18
N ALA A 87 8.66 -1.49 0.63
CA ALA A 87 9.66 -1.20 1.66
C ALA A 87 9.30 -1.80 3.03
N GLY A 88 8.35 -2.73 3.08
CA GLY A 88 7.94 -3.41 4.31
C GLY A 88 7.01 -2.60 5.22
N GLY A 89 6.34 -1.57 4.68
CA GLY A 89 5.25 -0.86 5.35
C GLY A 89 3.85 -1.33 4.93
N LEU A 90 2.84 -0.54 5.29
CA LEU A 90 1.44 -0.78 4.93
C LEU A 90 0.92 0.18 3.85
N GLY A 91 1.76 1.12 3.40
CA GLY A 91 1.37 2.16 2.45
C GLY A 91 0.39 3.18 3.04
N VAL A 92 0.42 3.38 4.36
CA VAL A 92 -0.34 4.45 5.02
C VAL A 92 0.36 5.78 4.73
N ARG A 93 -0.37 6.83 4.34
CA ARG A 93 0.29 8.12 4.06
C ARG A 93 0.88 8.75 5.33
N ASP A 94 2.15 9.15 5.26
CA ASP A 94 2.76 10.06 6.23
C ASP A 94 2.16 11.45 6.03
N LEU A 95 1.43 11.95 7.02
CA LEU A 95 0.68 13.20 6.85
C LEU A 95 1.59 14.43 6.78
N GLY A 96 2.78 14.39 7.39
CA GLY A 96 3.73 15.50 7.33
C GLY A 96 4.26 15.65 5.92
N ASN A 97 4.82 14.57 5.36
CA ASN A 97 5.34 14.56 4.00
C ASN A 97 4.22 14.73 2.96
N PHE A 98 3.02 14.22 3.22
CA PHE A 98 1.89 14.41 2.33
C PHE A 98 1.36 15.85 2.34
N ASN A 99 1.37 16.52 3.49
CA ASN A 99 1.05 17.95 3.56
C ASN A 99 2.10 18.80 2.85
N ARG A 100 3.40 18.52 3.04
CA ARG A 100 4.49 19.19 2.31
C ARG A 100 4.36 19.00 0.79
N SER A 101 4.10 17.78 0.31
CA SER A 101 3.93 17.51 -1.13
C SER A 101 2.63 18.07 -1.72
N LEU A 102 1.57 18.24 -0.92
CA LEU A 102 0.36 18.92 -1.35
C LEU A 102 0.58 20.42 -1.47
N MET A 103 1.29 21.03 -0.53
CA MET A 103 1.61 22.46 -0.56
C MET A 103 2.65 22.82 -1.62
N GLY A 104 3.57 21.92 -1.97
CA GLY A 104 4.54 22.16 -3.04
C GLY A 104 3.90 22.41 -4.40
N LYS A 105 2.60 22.09 -4.59
CA LYS A 105 1.85 22.49 -5.78
C LYS A 105 1.87 24.01 -6.02
N TRP A 106 1.95 24.81 -4.95
CA TRP A 106 2.00 26.27 -5.05
C TRP A 106 3.31 26.73 -5.68
N TRP A 107 4.42 26.05 -5.38
CA TRP A 107 5.69 26.26 -6.09
C TRP A 107 5.56 25.86 -7.56
N GLY A 108 4.95 24.70 -7.84
CA GLY A 108 4.69 24.29 -9.23
C GLY A 108 3.84 25.29 -10.03
N ARG A 109 2.84 25.92 -9.40
CA ARG A 109 2.04 26.96 -10.05
C ARG A 109 2.79 28.28 -10.23
N LEU A 110 3.68 28.63 -9.31
CA LEU A 110 4.59 29.77 -9.49
C LEU A 110 5.56 29.53 -10.67
N ALA A 111 6.07 28.30 -10.79
CA ALA A 111 6.97 27.90 -11.87
C ALA A 111 6.33 28.03 -13.28
N VAL A 112 5.05 27.68 -13.43
CA VAL A 112 4.37 27.59 -14.75
C VAL A 112 3.86 28.94 -15.28
N LYS A 113 4.26 30.09 -14.71
CA LYS A 113 3.78 31.42 -15.17
C LYS A 113 2.26 31.55 -15.34
N GLU A 114 1.47 30.76 -14.59
CA GLU A 114 0.02 30.72 -14.74
C GLU A 114 -0.60 32.08 -14.34
N GLU A 115 -1.31 32.74 -15.26
CA GLU A 115 -1.93 34.04 -15.02
C GLU A 115 -3.14 33.89 -14.08
N GLY A 116 -2.89 34.04 -12.78
CA GLY A 116 -3.92 34.00 -11.75
C GLY A 116 -3.89 35.24 -10.87
N LEU A 117 -5.07 35.66 -10.39
CA LEU A 117 -5.20 36.75 -9.41
C LEU A 117 -4.29 36.55 -8.18
N TRP A 118 -4.24 35.33 -7.65
CA TRP A 118 -3.40 34.99 -6.50
C TRP A 118 -1.90 35.26 -6.78
N ARG A 119 -1.42 34.94 -7.99
CA ARG A 119 -0.03 35.16 -8.40
C ARG A 119 0.27 36.65 -8.46
N ARG A 120 -0.63 37.45 -9.03
CA ARG A 120 -0.48 38.93 -9.08
C ARG A 120 -0.41 39.55 -7.69
N VAL A 121 -1.24 39.07 -6.75
CA VAL A 121 -1.19 39.50 -5.35
C VAL A 121 0.14 39.13 -4.69
N ILE A 122 0.64 37.91 -4.92
CA ILE A 122 1.94 37.48 -4.37
C ILE A 122 3.09 38.28 -4.97
N ALA A 123 3.10 38.48 -6.29
CA ALA A 123 4.09 39.32 -6.96
C ALA A 123 4.06 40.73 -6.36
N SER A 124 2.93 41.43 -6.42
CA SER A 124 2.79 42.79 -5.91
C SER A 124 3.21 42.96 -4.44
N LYS A 125 3.02 41.95 -3.60
CA LYS A 125 3.34 42.01 -2.17
C LYS A 125 4.77 41.60 -1.83
N TYR A 126 5.39 40.73 -2.63
CA TYR A 126 6.66 40.08 -2.29
C TYR A 126 7.76 40.30 -3.33
N SER A 127 7.48 41.01 -4.42
CA SER A 127 8.44 41.32 -5.50
C SER A 127 8.88 42.79 -5.49
N GLU A 128 8.99 43.44 -4.31
CA GLU A 128 9.29 44.89 -4.17
C GLU A 128 10.61 45.39 -4.83
N GLY A 129 11.31 44.57 -5.61
CA GLY A 129 12.44 44.96 -6.48
C GLY A 129 12.47 44.29 -7.85
N GLY A 130 11.36 43.71 -8.33
CA GLY A 130 11.38 42.81 -9.48
C GLY A 130 11.93 41.41 -9.13
N GLY A 131 12.37 40.65 -10.13
CA GLY A 131 12.92 39.30 -9.95
C GLY A 131 11.92 38.16 -10.19
N HIS A 132 12.45 36.98 -10.44
CA HIS A 132 11.65 35.79 -10.79
C HIS A 132 11.09 35.11 -9.53
N TRP A 133 10.16 34.17 -9.71
CA TRP A 133 9.37 33.62 -8.60
C TRP A 133 10.19 32.93 -7.50
N MET A 134 11.39 32.41 -7.81
CA MET A 134 12.27 31.80 -6.81
C MET A 134 12.90 32.84 -5.89
N ASP A 135 13.14 34.07 -6.36
CA ASP A 135 13.60 35.17 -5.52
C ASP A 135 12.57 35.51 -4.44
N TRP A 136 11.28 35.54 -4.79
CA TRP A 136 10.20 35.81 -3.84
C TRP A 136 10.14 34.77 -2.71
N VAL A 137 10.63 33.57 -3.01
CA VAL A 137 10.60 32.40 -2.14
C VAL A 137 11.90 32.25 -1.34
N ARG A 138 13.05 32.61 -1.92
CA ARG A 138 14.38 32.61 -1.27
C ARG A 138 14.58 33.82 -0.38
N ASN A 139 14.24 35.01 -0.86
CA ASN A 139 14.49 36.27 -0.19
C ASN A 139 13.34 36.59 0.75
N GLY A 140 13.62 36.46 2.05
CA GLY A 140 12.67 36.70 3.11
C GLY A 140 12.30 38.18 3.23
N VAL A 141 11.15 38.62 2.70
CA VAL A 141 10.60 39.93 3.10
C VAL A 141 10.23 39.89 4.60
N GLY A 142 10.63 40.90 5.37
CA GLY A 142 10.50 40.92 6.84
C GLY A 142 9.06 40.73 7.34
N ALA A 143 8.06 41.22 6.60
CA ALA A 143 6.64 41.03 6.90
C ALA A 143 5.96 40.05 5.92
N CYS A 144 5.94 38.76 6.26
CA CYS A 144 5.24 37.74 5.46
C CYS A 144 3.92 37.30 6.09
N SER A 145 2.90 37.11 5.24
CA SER A 145 1.63 36.50 5.67
C SER A 145 1.91 35.09 6.21
N SER A 146 1.08 34.62 7.14
CA SER A 146 1.22 33.28 7.71
C SER A 146 1.22 32.20 6.62
N TRP A 147 0.31 32.33 5.65
CA TRP A 147 0.23 31.42 4.51
C TRP A 147 1.50 31.43 3.64
N TRP A 148 2.03 32.60 3.30
CA TRP A 148 3.26 32.68 2.49
C TRP A 148 4.46 32.12 3.24
N ARG A 149 4.54 32.38 4.56
CA ARG A 149 5.56 31.79 5.43
C ARG A 149 5.50 30.26 5.40
N ASP A 150 4.30 29.69 5.42
CA ASP A 150 4.11 28.25 5.31
C ASP A 150 4.52 27.70 3.94
N VAL A 151 4.08 28.36 2.84
CA VAL A 151 4.43 27.96 1.46
C VAL A 151 5.94 27.98 1.24
N ARG A 152 6.68 28.95 1.78
CA ARG A 152 8.15 28.95 1.72
C ARG A 152 8.76 27.91 2.66
N GLY A 153 8.20 27.80 3.86
CA GLY A 153 8.72 26.98 4.95
C GLY A 153 8.59 25.46 4.75
N ILE A 154 7.89 24.96 3.73
CA ILE A 154 7.86 23.53 3.41
C ILE A 154 9.14 23.02 2.73
N ASN A 155 9.96 23.92 2.17
CA ASN A 155 11.16 23.56 1.39
C ASN A 155 12.21 22.85 2.24
N LYS A 156 12.30 23.18 3.53
CA LYS A 156 13.27 22.59 4.46
C LYS A 156 12.58 22.19 5.77
N GLU A 157 13.00 21.09 6.37
CA GLU A 157 12.79 20.83 7.79
C GLU A 157 13.89 21.47 8.64
N GLU A 158 13.60 21.62 9.93
CA GLU A 158 14.58 22.10 10.91
C GLU A 158 15.81 21.19 10.89
N GLY A 159 16.97 21.75 10.56
CA GLY A 159 18.25 21.04 10.47
C GLY A 159 18.65 20.55 9.07
N GLU A 160 17.81 20.72 8.05
CA GLU A 160 18.19 20.42 6.65
C GLU A 160 19.00 21.58 6.04
N THR A 161 20.18 21.28 5.49
CA THR A 161 21.04 22.28 4.83
C THR A 161 20.51 22.65 3.45
N SER A 162 19.93 21.69 2.73
CA SER A 162 19.39 21.85 1.39
C SER A 162 17.88 21.63 1.33
N GLY A 163 17.22 22.17 0.30
CA GLY A 163 15.76 22.18 0.20
C GLY A 163 15.26 21.39 -0.99
N TRP A 164 14.35 20.45 -0.75
CA TRP A 164 13.86 19.51 -1.77
C TRP A 164 13.09 20.16 -2.93
N LEU A 165 12.49 21.35 -2.73
CA LEU A 165 11.86 22.10 -3.81
C LEU A 165 12.90 22.89 -4.60
N THR A 166 13.84 23.53 -3.89
CA THR A 166 14.92 24.28 -4.55
C THR A 166 15.81 23.37 -5.41
N GLU A 167 16.08 22.15 -4.96
CA GLU A 167 16.82 21.15 -5.74
C GLU A 167 15.96 20.44 -6.79
N GLY A 168 14.65 20.37 -6.57
CA GLY A 168 13.73 19.64 -7.44
C GLY A 168 13.29 20.43 -8.68
N PHE A 169 13.48 21.75 -8.68
CA PHE A 169 13.18 22.63 -9.82
C PHE A 169 14.45 23.11 -10.49
N ARG A 170 14.53 22.98 -11.81
CA ARG A 170 15.63 23.48 -12.63
C ARG A 170 15.14 24.48 -13.65
N LEU A 171 15.91 25.55 -13.84
CA LEU A 171 15.66 26.55 -14.86
C LEU A 171 16.18 26.08 -16.22
N LYS A 172 15.33 26.16 -17.23
CA LYS A 172 15.68 25.97 -18.63
C LYS A 172 15.68 27.32 -19.31
N LEU A 173 16.86 27.72 -19.75
CA LEU A 173 17.08 29.02 -20.36
C LEU A 173 16.38 29.12 -21.72
N GLY A 174 15.54 30.13 -21.86
CA GLY A 174 14.93 30.62 -23.09
C GLY A 174 15.56 31.97 -23.45
N GLU A 175 14.80 33.06 -23.27
CA GLU A 175 15.26 34.43 -23.54
C GLU A 175 16.13 35.04 -22.42
N GLY A 176 16.21 34.40 -21.25
CA GLY A 176 17.14 34.73 -20.17
C GLY A 176 16.73 35.90 -19.28
N LYS A 177 15.48 36.37 -19.34
CA LYS A 177 14.97 37.49 -18.53
C LYS A 177 14.58 37.09 -17.10
N ASP A 178 14.28 35.80 -16.88
CA ASP A 178 13.91 35.25 -15.57
C ASP A 178 15.01 34.37 -14.96
N ALA A 179 16.26 34.58 -15.41
CA ALA A 179 17.42 33.79 -15.02
C ALA A 179 18.51 34.70 -14.47
N SER A 180 18.80 34.65 -13.17
CA SER A 180 19.96 35.33 -12.63
C SER A 180 21.23 34.71 -13.21
N PHE A 181 22.08 35.52 -13.85
CA PHE A 181 23.33 35.02 -14.44
C PHE A 181 24.21 34.33 -13.39
N TRP A 182 24.29 34.90 -12.18
CA TRP A 182 25.19 34.40 -11.15
C TRP A 182 24.57 33.38 -10.20
N TRP A 183 23.30 33.54 -9.84
CA TRP A 183 22.70 32.81 -8.71
C TRP A 183 21.79 31.63 -9.11
N ASP A 184 21.36 31.55 -10.37
CA ASP A 184 20.57 30.41 -10.85
C ASP A 184 21.42 29.32 -11.52
N GLU A 185 20.95 28.08 -11.40
CA GLU A 185 21.55 26.88 -12.00
C GLU A 185 21.08 26.69 -13.45
N TRP A 186 21.30 27.71 -14.29
CA TRP A 186 20.99 27.66 -15.72
C TRP A 186 22.13 27.06 -16.56
N CYS A 187 23.34 26.99 -16.01
CA CYS A 187 24.53 26.41 -16.64
C CYS A 187 25.29 25.52 -15.65
N GLY A 188 25.12 24.20 -15.79
CA GLY A 188 25.74 23.20 -14.91
C GLY A 188 24.90 22.81 -13.70
N GLU A 189 25.54 22.27 -12.66
CA GLU A 189 24.89 21.73 -11.45
C GLU A 189 25.00 22.64 -10.22
N ILE A 190 25.80 23.71 -10.28
CA ILE A 190 25.96 24.71 -9.23
C ILE A 190 25.88 26.10 -9.84
N CYS A 191 25.41 27.09 -9.08
CA CYS A 191 25.36 28.46 -9.57
C CYS A 191 26.76 29.03 -9.81
N LEU A 192 26.90 29.92 -10.80
CA LEU A 192 28.18 30.51 -11.18
C LEU A 192 28.80 31.33 -10.05
N ALA A 193 27.99 31.91 -9.14
CA ALA A 193 28.48 32.64 -7.97
C ALA A 193 29.26 31.73 -7.01
N ASN A 194 28.81 30.49 -6.84
CA ASN A 194 29.49 29.51 -5.99
C ASN A 194 30.70 28.89 -6.70
N LYS A 195 30.61 28.66 -8.02
CA LYS A 195 31.73 28.10 -8.80
C LYS A 195 32.87 29.11 -8.98
N PHE A 196 32.55 30.37 -9.25
CA PHE A 196 33.49 31.45 -9.52
C PHE A 196 33.29 32.64 -8.56
N PRO A 197 33.49 32.45 -7.23
CA PRO A 197 33.17 33.46 -6.23
C PRO A 197 33.98 34.75 -6.41
N ARG A 198 35.23 34.64 -6.87
CA ARG A 198 36.08 35.80 -7.14
C ARG A 198 35.57 36.62 -8.33
N LEU A 199 35.17 35.96 -9.42
CA LEU A 199 34.61 36.64 -10.59
C LEU A 199 33.28 37.30 -10.26
N TYR A 200 32.41 36.61 -9.52
CA TYR A 200 31.16 37.19 -9.03
C TYR A 200 31.41 38.51 -8.29
N LEU A 201 32.36 38.53 -7.35
CA LEU A 201 32.71 39.75 -6.58
C LEU A 201 33.17 40.91 -7.47
N LEU A 202 33.86 40.62 -8.57
CA LEU A 202 34.40 41.59 -9.51
C LEU A 202 33.43 41.97 -10.63
N SER A 203 32.34 41.24 -10.80
CA SER A 203 31.34 41.52 -11.83
C SER A 203 30.68 42.89 -11.59
N ALA A 204 30.57 43.67 -12.67
CA ALA A 204 29.77 44.89 -12.69
C ALA A 204 28.27 44.58 -12.76
N GLY A 205 27.89 43.40 -13.26
CA GLY A 205 26.51 42.94 -13.43
C GLY A 205 26.08 41.87 -12.43
N LYS A 206 26.28 42.07 -11.12
CA LYS A 206 25.93 41.06 -10.09
C LYS A 206 24.44 40.71 -10.04
N GLU A 207 23.60 41.70 -10.33
CA GLU A 207 22.14 41.61 -10.28
C GLU A 207 21.51 41.42 -11.66
N LYS A 208 22.33 41.33 -12.71
CA LYS A 208 21.85 41.20 -14.08
C LYS A 208 21.34 39.80 -14.37
N ASP A 209 20.28 39.74 -15.17
CA ASP A 209 19.79 38.49 -15.74
C ASP A 209 20.65 38.03 -16.93
N CYS A 210 20.46 36.79 -17.39
CA CYS A 210 21.19 36.23 -18.51
C CYS A 210 21.03 37.05 -19.80
N SER A 211 19.86 37.61 -20.05
CA SER A 211 19.57 38.44 -21.24
C SER A 211 20.34 39.77 -21.24
N GLN A 212 20.82 40.23 -20.09
CA GLN A 212 21.58 41.47 -19.93
C GLN A 212 23.10 41.26 -19.88
N MET A 213 23.56 40.01 -19.91
CA MET A 213 24.98 39.63 -19.77
C MET A 213 25.66 39.32 -21.10
N GLY A 214 25.06 39.73 -22.22
CA GLY A 214 25.57 39.52 -23.55
C GLY A 214 24.81 40.31 -24.61
N THR A 215 25.14 40.06 -25.86
CA THR A 215 24.50 40.70 -27.02
C THR A 215 24.31 39.68 -28.15
N MET A 216 23.24 39.86 -28.93
CA MET A 216 23.01 39.04 -30.12
C MET A 216 23.85 39.57 -31.28
N CYS A 217 24.76 38.75 -31.81
CA CYS A 217 25.62 39.11 -32.94
C CYS A 217 25.45 38.08 -34.06
N ASN A 218 25.00 38.52 -35.24
CA ASN A 218 24.84 37.66 -36.42
C ASN A 218 24.01 36.38 -36.15
N GLY A 219 22.94 36.51 -35.36
CA GLY A 219 22.07 35.39 -34.99
C GLY A 219 22.62 34.45 -33.92
N THR A 220 23.80 34.72 -33.36
CA THR A 220 24.39 33.95 -32.26
C THR A 220 24.53 34.83 -31.00
N TRP A 221 24.13 34.27 -29.86
CA TRP A 221 24.31 34.95 -28.57
C TRP A 221 25.80 34.98 -28.20
N LYS A 222 26.33 36.17 -27.91
CA LYS A 222 27.69 36.36 -27.39
C LYS A 222 27.63 36.90 -25.97
N TRP A 223 28.13 36.11 -25.03
CA TRP A 223 28.30 36.53 -23.64
C TRP A 223 29.35 37.64 -23.54
N ASN A 224 29.04 38.69 -22.78
CA ASN A 224 29.95 39.81 -22.52
C ASN A 224 29.86 40.27 -21.05
N PRO A 225 30.32 39.45 -20.09
CA PRO A 225 30.38 39.85 -18.69
C PRO A 225 31.35 41.02 -18.50
N THR A 226 30.89 42.07 -17.81
CA THR A 226 31.71 43.26 -17.52
C THR A 226 32.24 43.24 -16.10
N TRP A 227 33.45 43.80 -15.92
CA TRP A 227 34.21 43.75 -14.67
C TRP A 227 34.43 45.16 -14.10
N ARG A 228 34.42 45.30 -12.78
CA ARG A 228 34.58 46.59 -12.08
C ARG A 228 36.00 47.18 -12.18
N ARG A 229 36.99 46.35 -12.53
CA ARG A 229 38.39 46.73 -12.75
C ARG A 229 39.04 45.79 -13.76
N LYS A 230 40.24 46.15 -14.23
CA LYS A 230 41.11 45.24 -14.98
C LYS A 230 41.39 43.98 -14.15
N LEU A 231 41.30 42.81 -14.78
CA LEU A 231 41.51 41.52 -14.14
C LEU A 231 43.01 41.23 -13.95
N LEU A 232 43.31 40.42 -12.94
CA LEU A 232 44.65 39.85 -12.76
C LEU A 232 44.76 38.57 -13.60
N GLU A 233 45.97 38.12 -13.90
CA GLU A 233 46.24 36.89 -14.70
C GLU A 233 45.47 35.66 -14.18
N ARG A 234 45.52 35.40 -12.86
CA ARG A 234 44.73 34.31 -12.23
C ARG A 234 43.21 34.46 -12.35
N GLU A 235 42.71 35.68 -12.57
CA GLU A 235 41.29 35.95 -12.76
C GLU A 235 40.92 35.78 -14.24
N GLU A 236 41.84 36.05 -15.17
CA GLU A 236 41.68 35.80 -16.61
C GLU A 236 41.61 34.29 -16.92
N GLU A 237 42.38 33.46 -16.22
CA GLU A 237 42.24 32.00 -16.28
C GLU A 237 40.81 31.55 -15.91
N ALA A 238 40.27 32.08 -14.81
CA ALA A 238 38.91 31.77 -14.38
C ALA A 238 37.85 32.29 -15.37
N VAL A 239 38.09 33.43 -16.03
CA VAL A 239 37.20 33.94 -17.10
C VAL A 239 37.23 33.02 -18.31
N THR A 240 38.39 32.45 -18.65
CA THR A 240 38.52 31.48 -19.74
C THR A 240 37.71 30.21 -19.45
N GLU A 241 37.80 29.69 -18.21
CA GLU A 241 36.98 28.56 -17.77
C GLU A 241 35.47 28.89 -17.80
N LEU A 242 35.09 30.06 -17.28
CA LEU A 242 33.71 30.54 -17.32
C LEU A 242 33.19 30.63 -18.75
N SER A 243 33.99 31.21 -19.67
CA SER A 243 33.62 31.40 -21.07
C SER A 243 33.39 30.06 -21.76
N THR A 244 34.29 29.10 -21.56
CA THR A 244 34.17 27.73 -22.08
C THR A 244 32.90 27.05 -21.56
N LEU A 245 32.56 27.25 -20.28
CA LEU A 245 31.37 26.66 -19.67
C LEU A 245 30.07 27.21 -20.27
N ILE A 246 29.99 28.51 -20.54
CA ILE A 246 28.77 29.18 -21.01
C ILE A 246 28.62 29.24 -22.53
N GLU A 247 29.70 28.99 -23.29
CA GLU A 247 29.72 29.07 -24.76
C GLU A 247 28.65 28.19 -25.44
N GLY A 248 28.41 26.99 -24.89
CA GLY A 248 27.40 26.07 -25.41
C GLY A 248 25.95 26.46 -25.12
N VAL A 249 25.71 27.47 -24.26
CA VAL A 249 24.37 27.89 -23.86
C VAL A 249 23.85 28.97 -24.79
N LYS A 250 22.73 28.68 -25.45
CA LYS A 250 22.07 29.60 -26.40
C LYS A 250 20.90 30.30 -25.74
N ILE A 251 20.86 31.63 -25.87
CA ILE A 251 19.64 32.41 -25.60
C ILE A 251 18.75 32.35 -26.84
N SER A 252 17.46 32.05 -26.62
CA SER A 252 16.43 31.97 -27.66
C SER A 252 15.44 33.14 -27.50
N PRO A 253 15.65 34.27 -28.18
CA PRO A 253 14.76 35.43 -28.07
C PRO A 253 13.30 35.07 -28.39
N GLY A 254 12.36 35.59 -27.60
CA GLY A 254 10.93 35.35 -27.79
C GLY A 254 10.42 34.02 -27.23
N ARG A 255 11.30 33.13 -26.74
CA ARG A 255 10.91 31.96 -25.94
C ARG A 255 11.07 32.27 -24.46
N PRO A 256 10.01 32.21 -23.63
CA PRO A 256 10.13 32.47 -22.21
C PRO A 256 11.01 31.41 -21.51
N ASP A 257 11.67 31.81 -20.42
CA ASP A 257 12.37 30.87 -19.56
C ASP A 257 11.37 29.91 -18.88
N GLU A 258 11.70 28.62 -18.84
CA GLU A 258 10.81 27.57 -18.35
C GLU A 258 11.41 26.90 -17.09
N TRP A 259 10.59 26.57 -16.10
CA TRP A 259 11.01 25.82 -14.92
C TRP A 259 10.55 24.37 -15.00
N GLU A 260 11.50 23.44 -14.97
CA GLU A 260 11.26 22.00 -15.06
C GLU A 260 11.34 21.33 -13.68
N TRP A 261 10.34 20.51 -13.36
CA TRP A 261 10.35 19.65 -12.18
C TRP A 261 11.08 18.33 -12.49
N LEU A 262 12.26 18.15 -11.90
CA LEU A 262 13.20 17.07 -12.22
C LEU A 262 12.70 15.67 -11.84
N HIS A 263 11.66 15.57 -11.02
CA HIS A 263 11.15 14.29 -10.52
C HIS A 263 9.87 13.82 -11.25
N SER A 264 9.51 14.43 -12.37
CA SER A 264 8.43 13.95 -13.25
C SER A 264 8.90 13.79 -14.70
N LYS A 265 8.30 12.84 -15.41
CA LYS A 265 8.60 12.59 -16.84
C LYS A 265 8.11 13.71 -17.76
N ASP A 266 7.05 14.40 -17.36
CA ASP A 266 6.47 15.52 -18.11
C ASP A 266 7.01 16.88 -17.66
N SER A 267 8.10 16.88 -16.89
CA SER A 267 8.75 18.06 -16.31
C SER A 267 7.81 18.99 -15.50
N ARG A 268 6.61 18.52 -15.13
CA ARG A 268 5.66 19.28 -14.31
C ARG A 268 5.59 18.75 -12.90
N TYR A 269 5.33 19.68 -11.98
CA TYR A 269 5.13 19.33 -10.60
C TYR A 269 3.88 18.46 -10.43
N SER A 270 4.04 17.34 -9.73
CA SER A 270 2.89 16.56 -9.26
C SER A 270 3.07 16.23 -7.77
N THR A 271 1.99 16.30 -7.00
CA THR A 271 2.01 15.86 -5.60
C THR A 271 2.49 14.41 -5.45
N LYS A 272 2.22 13.56 -6.46
CA LYS A 272 2.65 12.16 -6.47
C LYS A 272 4.18 12.04 -6.55
N SER A 273 4.83 12.71 -7.50
CA SER A 273 6.29 12.69 -7.65
C SER A 273 6.98 13.35 -6.45
N ALA A 274 6.45 14.47 -5.97
CA ALA A 274 6.96 15.14 -4.77
C ALA A 274 6.84 14.28 -3.51
N TYR A 275 5.69 13.61 -3.29
CA TYR A 275 5.55 12.70 -2.15
C TYR A 275 6.53 11.53 -2.24
N SER A 276 6.71 10.96 -3.44
CA SER A 276 7.66 9.86 -3.66
C SER A 276 9.11 10.26 -3.37
N LEU A 277 9.48 11.52 -3.65
CA LEU A 277 10.78 12.08 -3.30
C LEU A 277 10.93 12.19 -1.77
N LEU A 278 9.95 12.81 -1.11
CA LEU A 278 9.97 13.04 0.35
C LEU A 278 9.91 11.74 1.18
N THR A 279 9.34 10.68 0.62
CA THR A 279 9.26 9.37 1.29
C THR A 279 10.25 8.35 0.71
N LYS A 280 11.25 8.81 -0.04
CA LYS A 280 12.26 7.92 -0.61
C LYS A 280 13.03 7.25 0.53
N VAL A 281 13.03 5.91 0.50
CA VAL A 281 13.81 5.09 1.44
C VAL A 281 14.91 4.35 0.68
N PRO A 282 16.04 4.02 1.33
CA PRO A 282 17.07 3.18 0.74
C PRO A 282 16.47 1.88 0.20
N ARG A 283 16.85 1.52 -1.03
CA ARG A 283 16.34 0.29 -1.65
C ARG A 283 17.07 -0.92 -1.08
N CYS A 284 16.30 -1.90 -0.62
CA CYS A 284 16.76 -3.23 -0.25
C CYS A 284 16.14 -4.25 -1.21
N PRO A 285 16.78 -4.57 -2.36
CA PRO A 285 16.14 -5.35 -3.44
C PRO A 285 15.58 -6.70 -3.00
N ASN A 286 16.26 -7.40 -2.09
CA ASN A 286 15.81 -8.71 -1.59
C ASN A 286 14.53 -8.57 -0.74
N GLN A 287 14.48 -7.59 0.17
CA GLN A 287 13.28 -7.32 0.96
C GLN A 287 12.11 -6.86 0.08
N GLU A 288 12.39 -6.03 -0.93
CA GLU A 288 11.37 -5.55 -1.86
C GLU A 288 10.72 -6.70 -2.65
N LYS A 289 11.52 -7.66 -3.13
CA LYS A 289 10.99 -8.87 -3.80
C LYS A 289 10.06 -9.67 -2.87
N VAL A 290 10.44 -9.86 -1.61
CA VAL A 290 9.64 -10.59 -0.63
C VAL A 290 8.33 -9.85 -0.31
N PHE A 291 8.38 -8.57 0.01
CA PHE A 291 7.16 -7.83 0.35
C PHE A 291 6.19 -7.65 -0.84
N ARG A 292 6.69 -7.56 -2.08
CA ARG A 292 5.82 -7.61 -3.27
C ARG A 292 5.03 -8.93 -3.35
N ARG A 293 5.63 -10.06 -2.95
CA ARG A 293 4.97 -11.38 -2.89
C ARG A 293 3.97 -11.48 -1.74
N VAL A 294 4.26 -10.87 -0.58
CA VAL A 294 3.31 -10.82 0.57
C VAL A 294 1.98 -10.17 0.17
N TRP A 295 2.04 -9.11 -0.63
CA TRP A 295 0.88 -8.38 -1.13
C TRP A 295 0.35 -8.94 -2.46
N ASN A 296 0.34 -10.27 -2.60
CA ASN A 296 -0.20 -10.96 -3.77
C ASN A 296 -1.70 -10.65 -3.96
N PRO A 297 -2.14 -10.21 -5.16
CA PRO A 297 -3.56 -9.89 -5.43
C PRO A 297 -4.52 -11.09 -5.34
N ASN A 298 -3.98 -12.31 -5.38
CA ASN A 298 -4.78 -13.53 -5.19
C ASN A 298 -5.12 -13.79 -3.71
N LEU A 299 -4.42 -13.15 -2.77
CA LEU A 299 -4.66 -13.30 -1.34
C LEU A 299 -5.66 -12.25 -0.82
N PRO A 300 -6.54 -12.62 0.13
CA PRO A 300 -7.29 -11.64 0.90
C PRO A 300 -6.35 -10.70 1.67
N ASN A 301 -6.64 -9.39 1.66
CA ASN A 301 -5.84 -8.39 2.37
C ASN A 301 -5.62 -8.69 3.86
N LYS A 302 -6.55 -9.41 4.51
CA LYS A 302 -6.40 -9.85 5.91
C LYS A 302 -5.22 -10.82 6.08
N ILE A 303 -5.01 -11.73 5.13
CA ILE A 303 -3.93 -12.71 5.15
C ILE A 303 -2.61 -12.03 4.80
N SER A 304 -2.59 -11.16 3.78
CA SER A 304 -1.37 -10.38 3.46
C SER A 304 -0.92 -9.51 4.64
N ALA A 305 -1.86 -8.85 5.35
CA ALA A 305 -1.53 -8.06 6.52
C ALA A 305 -1.00 -8.94 7.68
N PHE A 306 -1.56 -10.14 7.86
CA PHE A 306 -1.04 -11.12 8.81
C PHE A 306 0.39 -11.58 8.47
N ASN A 307 0.64 -11.97 7.22
CA ASN A 307 1.97 -12.36 6.76
C ASN A 307 2.99 -11.23 6.94
N TRP A 308 2.60 -9.98 6.66
CA TRP A 308 3.43 -8.82 6.92
C TRP A 308 3.81 -8.70 8.41
N GLN A 309 2.87 -8.93 9.33
CA GLN A 309 3.21 -8.96 10.77
C GLN A 309 4.10 -10.16 11.13
N LEU A 310 3.84 -11.34 10.57
CA LEU A 310 4.62 -12.55 10.78
C LEU A 310 6.08 -12.36 10.37
N LEU A 311 6.33 -11.89 9.15
CA LEU A 311 7.67 -11.68 8.61
C LEU A 311 8.45 -10.56 9.32
N LEU A 312 7.76 -9.64 9.99
CA LEU A 312 8.40 -8.65 10.86
C LEU A 312 8.62 -9.16 12.30
N ASN A 313 8.19 -10.39 12.60
CA ASN A 313 8.11 -10.96 13.94
C ASN A 313 7.35 -10.03 14.90
N ARG A 314 6.11 -9.67 14.53
CA ARG A 314 5.23 -8.73 15.24
C ARG A 314 3.82 -9.29 15.47
N LEU A 315 3.72 -10.61 15.56
CA LEU A 315 2.52 -11.29 16.04
C LEU A 315 2.57 -11.47 17.57
N PRO A 316 1.41 -11.57 18.25
CA PRO A 316 1.32 -11.86 19.69
C PRO A 316 1.61 -13.34 20.01
N THR A 317 2.78 -13.84 19.63
CA THR A 317 3.33 -15.10 20.17
C THR A 317 3.64 -14.93 21.66
N LYS A 318 3.66 -16.02 22.45
CA LYS A 318 4.00 -15.90 23.89
C LYS A 318 5.35 -15.19 24.09
N SER A 319 6.37 -15.53 23.30
CA SER A 319 7.68 -14.87 23.34
C SER A 319 7.62 -13.34 23.10
N ASN A 320 6.83 -12.89 22.12
CA ASN A 320 6.69 -11.46 21.82
C ASN A 320 5.85 -10.71 22.87
N LEU A 321 4.93 -11.41 23.55
CA LEU A 321 4.14 -10.87 24.67
C LEU A 321 5.01 -10.74 25.92
N LEU A 322 5.82 -11.75 26.22
CA LEU A 322 6.81 -11.75 27.32
C LEU A 322 7.80 -10.59 27.17
N LYS A 323 8.39 -10.42 25.97
CA LYS A 323 9.28 -9.30 25.64
C LYS A 323 8.64 -7.91 25.81
N ARG A 324 7.32 -7.84 25.93
CA ARG A 324 6.56 -6.59 26.16
C ARG A 324 5.98 -6.49 27.57
N GLY A 325 6.41 -7.34 28.50
CA GLY A 325 5.99 -7.30 29.90
C GLY A 325 4.57 -7.82 30.15
N LEU A 326 4.00 -8.61 29.23
CA LEU A 326 2.64 -9.16 29.36
C LEU A 326 2.62 -10.63 29.82
N GLY A 327 3.73 -11.09 30.42
CA GLY A 327 3.93 -12.47 30.86
C GLY A 327 2.93 -12.97 31.90
N ALA A 328 2.44 -12.08 32.78
CA ALA A 328 1.53 -12.41 33.89
C ALA A 328 0.18 -13.03 33.46
N THR A 329 -0.14 -13.06 32.16
CA THR A 329 -1.40 -13.61 31.62
C THR A 329 -1.24 -14.87 30.78
N MET A 330 -0.01 -15.39 30.58
CA MET A 330 0.29 -16.35 29.50
C MET A 330 0.93 -17.69 29.95
N GLY A 331 1.06 -17.93 31.25
CA GLY A 331 1.68 -19.14 31.81
C GLY A 331 3.18 -19.25 31.53
N ASP A 332 3.68 -20.49 31.46
CA ASP A 332 5.07 -20.93 31.30
C ASP A 332 5.78 -20.58 29.97
N GLY A 333 5.14 -19.88 29.03
CA GLY A 333 5.76 -19.59 27.72
C GLY A 333 5.69 -20.74 26.69
N ILE A 334 5.18 -21.91 27.08
CA ILE A 334 5.19 -23.14 26.28
C ILE A 334 4.27 -23.04 25.05
N CYS A 335 4.67 -23.66 23.94
CA CYS A 335 3.83 -23.77 22.75
C CYS A 335 2.49 -24.46 23.05
N ASN A 336 1.39 -23.74 22.79
CA ASN A 336 0.05 -24.29 23.00
C ASN A 336 -0.31 -25.41 22.03
N LEU A 337 0.42 -25.59 20.92
CA LEU A 337 0.11 -26.65 19.95
C LEU A 337 0.73 -28.00 20.32
N CYS A 338 2.03 -28.04 20.63
CA CYS A 338 2.70 -29.29 21.02
C CYS A 338 2.67 -29.55 22.53
N GLN A 339 2.55 -28.53 23.37
CA GLN A 339 2.66 -28.63 24.84
C GLN A 339 3.97 -29.29 25.32
N GLU A 340 5.03 -29.22 24.51
CA GLU A 340 6.38 -29.63 24.89
C GLU A 340 7.14 -28.41 25.45
N GLU A 341 8.20 -28.58 26.26
CA GLU A 341 8.95 -27.50 26.96
C GLU A 341 9.65 -26.45 26.05
N GLU A 342 9.29 -26.36 24.77
CA GLU A 342 9.78 -25.36 23.83
C GLU A 342 8.96 -24.05 23.90
N GLU A 343 9.67 -22.91 23.89
CA GLU A 343 9.07 -21.57 23.90
C GLU A 343 8.25 -21.29 22.63
N GLU A 344 7.04 -20.72 22.78
CA GLU A 344 6.22 -20.33 21.64
C GLU A 344 6.75 -19.04 20.97
N ASP A 345 7.66 -19.19 20.01
CA ASP A 345 8.02 -18.16 19.04
C ASP A 345 7.41 -18.41 17.66
N ALA A 346 7.58 -17.46 16.73
CA ALA A 346 7.02 -17.56 15.39
C ALA A 346 7.59 -18.76 14.61
N THR A 347 8.89 -19.04 14.73
CA THR A 347 9.54 -20.11 13.97
C THR A 347 9.12 -21.48 14.50
N HIS A 348 9.08 -21.65 15.82
CA HIS A 348 8.53 -22.84 16.45
C HIS A 348 7.06 -23.02 16.05
N LEU A 349 6.22 -22.02 16.30
CA LEU A 349 4.78 -22.12 16.06
C LEU A 349 4.43 -22.46 14.61
N PHE A 350 5.09 -21.83 13.64
CA PHE A 350 4.72 -21.98 12.23
C PHE A 350 5.53 -23.00 11.45
N LEU A 351 6.69 -23.46 11.94
CA LEU A 351 7.58 -24.34 11.15
C LEU A 351 8.09 -25.55 11.94
N LYS A 352 8.63 -25.35 13.16
CA LYS A 352 9.35 -26.41 13.89
C LYS A 352 8.46 -27.29 14.76
N CYS A 353 7.31 -26.78 15.22
CA CYS A 353 6.37 -27.52 16.06
C CYS A 353 6.05 -28.89 15.42
N LYS A 354 6.17 -29.97 16.21
CA LYS A 354 5.97 -31.36 15.74
C LYS A 354 4.64 -31.56 15.02
N LYS A 355 3.55 -30.95 15.53
CA LYS A 355 2.21 -31.00 14.93
C LYS A 355 2.14 -30.26 13.58
N VAL A 356 2.93 -29.19 13.41
CA VAL A 356 2.96 -28.35 12.21
C VAL A 356 3.88 -28.89 11.13
N ARG A 357 5.01 -29.52 11.51
CA ARG A 357 5.94 -30.16 10.57
C ARG A 357 5.26 -31.14 9.63
N TRP A 358 4.29 -31.93 10.13
CA TRP A 358 3.55 -32.87 9.29
C TRP A 358 2.72 -32.16 8.22
N ILE A 359 2.08 -31.03 8.54
CA ILE A 359 1.33 -30.21 7.57
C ILE A 359 2.25 -29.75 6.43
N TRP A 360 3.46 -29.28 6.77
CA TRP A 360 4.42 -28.87 5.76
C TRP A 360 4.95 -30.04 4.93
N LYS A 361 5.11 -31.24 5.51
CA LYS A 361 5.47 -32.44 4.73
C LYS A 361 4.41 -32.79 3.69
N GLU A 362 3.13 -32.71 4.02
CA GLU A 362 2.05 -32.95 3.04
C GLU A 362 1.98 -31.85 1.98
N CYS A 363 2.13 -30.57 2.38
CA CYS A 363 2.23 -29.47 1.43
C CYS A 363 3.44 -29.62 0.48
N ALA A 364 4.59 -30.04 1.01
CA ALA A 364 5.79 -30.33 0.25
C ALA A 364 5.53 -31.38 -0.84
N LYS A 365 4.82 -32.47 -0.51
CA LYS A 365 4.40 -33.49 -1.48
C LYS A 365 3.51 -32.92 -2.58
N TRP A 366 2.50 -32.10 -2.24
CA TRP A 366 1.59 -31.49 -3.22
C TRP A 366 2.33 -30.66 -4.27
N TRP A 367 3.39 -29.98 -3.85
CA TRP A 367 4.16 -29.09 -4.71
C TRP A 367 5.41 -29.77 -5.30
N GLY A 368 5.74 -31.00 -4.91
CA GLY A 368 6.96 -31.68 -5.33
C GLY A 368 8.25 -30.98 -4.87
N ILE A 369 8.21 -30.30 -3.72
CA ILE A 369 9.34 -29.54 -3.17
C ILE A 369 9.84 -30.12 -1.85
N ASN A 370 11.07 -29.80 -1.48
CA ASN A 370 11.54 -29.95 -0.11
C ASN A 370 11.40 -28.62 0.63
N ILE A 371 10.81 -28.64 1.83
CA ILE A 371 10.67 -27.46 2.68
C ILE A 371 11.64 -27.60 3.84
N GLU A 372 12.62 -26.69 3.90
CA GLU A 372 13.55 -26.60 5.03
C GLU A 372 12.84 -26.04 6.26
N THR A 373 12.19 -26.90 7.04
CA THR A 373 11.45 -26.48 8.26
C THR A 373 12.36 -26.00 9.41
N GLN A 374 13.68 -26.12 9.26
CA GLN A 374 14.65 -25.60 10.24
C GLN A 374 14.97 -24.11 10.04
N ALA A 375 14.68 -23.55 8.85
CA ALA A 375 14.86 -22.14 8.57
C ALA A 375 13.78 -21.26 9.24
N ASP A 376 13.97 -19.95 9.25
CA ASP A 376 12.97 -19.01 9.79
C ASP A 376 11.79 -18.79 8.82
N CYS A 377 10.74 -18.11 9.29
CA CYS A 377 9.56 -17.78 8.48
C CYS A 377 9.89 -16.94 7.24
N TRP A 378 10.96 -16.14 7.28
CA TRP A 378 11.37 -15.31 6.16
C TRP A 378 11.97 -16.17 5.04
N LYS A 379 12.97 -16.98 5.38
CA LYS A 379 13.64 -17.88 4.45
C LYS A 379 12.67 -18.88 3.85
N THR A 380 11.77 -19.48 4.64
CA THR A 380 10.78 -20.44 4.11
C THR A 380 9.77 -19.80 3.15
N PHE A 381 9.40 -18.53 3.34
CA PHE A 381 8.58 -17.80 2.38
C PHE A 381 9.39 -17.42 1.13
N GLU A 382 10.65 -17.01 1.30
CA GLU A 382 11.54 -16.59 0.21
C GLU A 382 11.93 -17.76 -0.71
N HIS A 383 12.32 -18.91 -0.11
CA HIS A 383 12.97 -20.07 -0.73
C HIS A 383 12.27 -20.60 -2.00
N PRO A 384 10.94 -20.72 -2.08
CA PRO A 384 10.29 -21.28 -3.28
C PRO A 384 10.14 -20.26 -4.42
N GLY A 385 10.48 -18.99 -4.18
CA GLY A 385 10.54 -17.95 -5.22
C GLY A 385 11.62 -18.22 -6.29
N ALA A 386 12.57 -19.11 -6.00
CA ALA A 386 13.68 -19.50 -6.88
C ALA A 386 13.52 -20.90 -7.50
N TRP A 387 12.67 -21.77 -6.93
CA TRP A 387 12.58 -23.18 -7.36
C TRP A 387 11.86 -23.39 -8.69
N SER A 388 10.89 -22.54 -9.03
CA SER A 388 10.18 -22.62 -10.30
C SER A 388 10.34 -21.35 -11.13
N ARG A 389 10.76 -21.50 -12.39
CA ARG A 389 10.75 -20.41 -13.39
C ARG A 389 9.31 -19.98 -13.74
N ASN A 390 8.32 -20.85 -13.53
CA ASN A 390 6.92 -20.55 -13.82
C ASN A 390 6.31 -19.62 -12.76
N MET A 391 5.90 -18.42 -13.18
CA MET A 391 5.27 -17.43 -12.29
C MET A 391 3.95 -17.92 -11.68
N ARG A 392 3.18 -18.76 -12.35
CA ARG A 392 1.90 -19.29 -11.80
C ARG A 392 2.14 -20.21 -10.63
N ILE A 393 3.13 -21.10 -10.74
CA ILE A 393 3.54 -22.04 -9.67
C ILE A 393 4.01 -21.24 -8.45
N ARG A 394 4.88 -20.24 -8.64
CA ARG A 394 5.33 -19.36 -7.54
C ARG A 394 4.18 -18.64 -6.82
N LYS A 395 3.23 -18.09 -7.58
CA LYS A 395 2.04 -17.45 -6.99
C LYS A 395 1.13 -18.44 -6.25
N GLY A 396 1.01 -19.67 -6.75
CA GLY A 396 0.26 -20.74 -6.10
C GLY A 396 0.90 -21.17 -4.78
N TRP A 397 2.23 -21.28 -4.76
CA TRP A 397 2.98 -21.51 -3.53
C TRP A 397 2.80 -20.36 -2.53
N ASP A 398 2.95 -19.10 -2.95
CA ASP A 398 2.74 -17.93 -2.07
C ASP A 398 1.35 -18.00 -1.42
N CYS A 399 0.33 -18.46 -2.15
CA CYS A 399 -1.02 -18.64 -1.62
C CYS A 399 -1.09 -19.79 -0.61
N THR A 400 -0.49 -20.94 -0.94
CA THR A 400 -0.45 -22.12 -0.06
C THR A 400 0.24 -21.80 1.25
N TRP A 401 1.46 -21.27 1.19
CA TRP A 401 2.23 -20.92 2.39
C TRP A 401 1.43 -19.97 3.28
N SER A 402 0.86 -18.92 2.69
CA SER A 402 0.05 -17.92 3.39
C SER A 402 -1.20 -18.49 4.04
N ALA A 403 -1.88 -19.41 3.36
CA ALA A 403 -3.07 -20.08 3.89
C ALA A 403 -2.71 -20.99 5.07
N VAL A 404 -1.62 -21.76 4.95
CA VAL A 404 -1.14 -22.66 6.01
C VAL A 404 -0.78 -21.89 7.27
N VAL A 405 0.06 -20.85 7.18
CA VAL A 405 0.44 -20.05 8.37
C VAL A 405 -0.76 -19.34 8.98
N TRP A 406 -1.69 -18.84 8.16
CA TRP A 406 -2.93 -18.23 8.65
C TRP A 406 -3.79 -19.24 9.42
N TYR A 407 -3.91 -20.47 8.92
CA TYR A 407 -4.73 -21.49 9.56
C TYR A 407 -4.10 -22.01 10.86
N ILE A 408 -2.78 -22.22 10.88
CA ILE A 408 -2.03 -22.55 12.11
C ILE A 408 -2.29 -21.49 13.19
N TRP A 409 -2.27 -20.21 12.82
CA TRP A 409 -2.57 -19.11 13.73
C TRP A 409 -4.00 -19.16 14.28
N LEU A 410 -4.98 -19.47 13.41
CA LEU A 410 -6.37 -19.64 13.84
C LEU A 410 -6.52 -20.83 14.80
N MET A 411 -5.93 -21.98 14.49
CA MET A 411 -5.96 -23.17 15.35
C MET A 411 -5.36 -22.87 16.74
N ARG A 412 -4.20 -22.22 16.78
CA ARG A 412 -3.56 -21.81 18.03
C ARG A 412 -4.44 -20.86 18.84
N ASN A 413 -5.07 -19.88 18.21
CA ASN A 413 -5.94 -18.93 18.91
C ASN A 413 -7.23 -19.59 19.40
N GLN A 414 -7.82 -20.51 18.64
CA GLN A 414 -8.96 -21.30 19.10
C GLN A 414 -8.61 -22.04 20.39
N ARG A 415 -7.46 -22.74 20.42
CA ARG A 415 -7.02 -23.48 21.60
C ARG A 415 -6.80 -22.61 22.85
N ILE A 416 -6.41 -21.35 22.68
CA ILE A 416 -6.14 -20.43 23.81
C ILE A 416 -7.40 -19.73 24.31
N PHE A 417 -8.27 -19.28 23.41
CA PHE A 417 -9.42 -18.44 23.76
C PHE A 417 -10.74 -19.22 23.87
N GLN A 418 -10.78 -20.45 23.37
CA GLN A 418 -11.90 -21.36 23.53
C GLN A 418 -11.51 -22.50 24.48
N ASN A 419 -11.08 -22.19 25.70
CA ASN A 419 -11.14 -23.15 26.82
C ASN A 419 -12.61 -23.58 26.96
N LEU A 420 -13.07 -24.50 26.11
CA LEU A 420 -14.12 -25.42 26.46
C LEU A 420 -13.53 -26.13 27.67
N GLU A 421 -13.94 -25.70 28.86
CA GLU A 421 -14.30 -26.69 29.87
C GLU A 421 -15.05 -27.77 29.09
N MET A 422 -14.43 -28.94 28.91
CA MET A 422 -15.19 -30.12 28.57
C MET A 422 -16.23 -30.18 29.66
N ASN A 423 -17.43 -29.70 29.35
CA ASN A 423 -18.58 -29.88 30.19
C ASN A 423 -18.62 -31.40 30.40
N PRO A 424 -18.42 -31.93 31.62
CA PRO A 424 -18.35 -33.38 31.81
C PRO A 424 -19.65 -34.08 31.40
N GLY A 425 -20.74 -33.31 31.23
CA GLY A 425 -22.02 -33.74 30.67
C GLY A 425 -22.20 -33.57 29.16
N LEU A 426 -21.21 -33.04 28.43
CA LEU A 426 -21.14 -33.08 26.96
C LEU A 426 -19.90 -33.87 26.55
N GLY A 427 -19.85 -35.13 27.01
CA GLY A 427 -19.46 -36.22 26.14
C GLY A 427 -20.46 -36.31 24.97
N ALA A 428 -20.52 -35.27 24.13
CA ALA A 428 -20.80 -35.52 22.74
C ALA A 428 -19.57 -36.31 22.30
N THR A 429 -19.76 -37.62 22.28
CA THR A 429 -18.87 -38.60 21.68
C THR A 429 -18.06 -37.91 20.57
N MET A 430 -16.74 -38.02 20.61
CA MET A 430 -15.99 -38.08 19.35
C MET A 430 -16.59 -39.28 18.62
N GLY A 431 -17.71 -39.06 17.94
CA GLY A 431 -18.64 -40.10 17.54
C GLY A 431 -17.96 -40.94 16.50
N ASP A 432 -17.48 -42.11 16.90
CA ASP A 432 -17.19 -43.31 16.12
C ASP A 432 -16.53 -43.14 14.74
N GLY A 433 -15.89 -41.99 14.49
CA GLY A 433 -15.46 -41.58 13.15
C GLY A 433 -16.61 -41.23 12.18
N ILE A 434 -17.88 -41.20 12.58
CA ILE A 434 -19.03 -41.07 11.66
C ILE A 434 -19.25 -39.61 11.22
N CYS A 435 -19.60 -39.41 9.94
CA CYS A 435 -19.87 -38.12 9.32
C CYS A 435 -20.96 -37.34 10.05
N ASN A 436 -20.59 -36.15 10.52
CA ASN A 436 -21.49 -35.26 11.25
C ASN A 436 -22.63 -34.71 10.38
N LEU A 437 -22.59 -34.87 9.05
CA LEU A 437 -23.65 -34.38 8.16
C LEU A 437 -24.72 -35.44 7.87
N CYS A 438 -24.33 -36.65 7.45
CA CYS A 438 -25.27 -37.73 7.15
C CYS A 438 -25.50 -38.71 8.31
N GLN A 439 -24.56 -38.83 9.25
CA GLN A 439 -24.58 -39.79 10.37
C GLN A 439 -24.63 -41.26 9.93
N GLU A 440 -24.11 -41.60 8.74
CA GLU A 440 -24.24 -42.94 8.14
C GLU A 440 -22.91 -43.59 7.73
N GLU A 441 -21.90 -42.81 7.38
CA GLU A 441 -20.59 -43.30 6.90
C GLU A 441 -19.47 -42.60 7.68
N GLU A 442 -18.25 -43.15 7.64
CA GLU A 442 -17.07 -42.55 8.25
C GLU A 442 -16.72 -41.18 7.62
N GLU A 443 -16.32 -40.22 8.44
CA GLU A 443 -15.94 -38.87 8.06
C GLU A 443 -14.49 -38.80 7.62
N ASP A 444 -14.26 -38.90 6.31
CA ASP A 444 -13.03 -38.42 5.69
C ASP A 444 -13.29 -37.17 4.83
N ALA A 445 -12.24 -36.52 4.30
CA ALA A 445 -12.40 -35.32 3.47
C ALA A 445 -13.18 -35.61 2.17
N THR A 446 -13.01 -36.81 1.60
CA THR A 446 -13.68 -37.23 0.36
C THR A 446 -15.17 -37.45 0.61
N HIS A 447 -15.52 -38.12 1.70
CA HIS A 447 -16.88 -38.29 2.16
C HIS A 447 -17.51 -36.93 2.48
N LEU A 448 -16.89 -36.14 3.35
CA LEU A 448 -17.45 -34.87 3.81
C LEU A 448 -17.75 -33.90 2.67
N PHE A 449 -16.85 -33.75 1.69
CA PHE A 449 -17.00 -32.72 0.66
C PHE A 449 -17.60 -33.21 -0.66
N LEU A 450 -17.63 -34.52 -0.92
CA LEU A 450 -18.00 -35.06 -2.22
C LEU A 450 -18.96 -36.24 -2.14
N LYS A 451 -18.68 -37.25 -1.31
CA LYS A 451 -19.48 -38.49 -1.31
C LYS A 451 -20.67 -38.49 -0.36
N CYS A 452 -20.73 -37.60 0.63
CA CYS A 452 -21.86 -37.53 1.57
C CYS A 452 -23.18 -37.31 0.82
N LYS A 453 -24.21 -38.12 1.10
CA LYS A 453 -25.50 -38.06 0.39
C LYS A 453 -26.12 -36.65 0.38
N LYS A 454 -26.01 -35.94 1.50
CA LYS A 454 -26.57 -34.60 1.64
C LYS A 454 -25.75 -33.57 0.86
N VAL A 455 -24.45 -33.79 0.71
CA VAL A 455 -23.54 -32.93 -0.07
C VAL A 455 -23.66 -33.18 -1.58
N ARG A 456 -23.83 -34.45 -2.01
CA ARG A 456 -24.14 -34.76 -3.42
C ARG A 456 -25.38 -34.02 -3.90
N TRP A 457 -26.40 -33.91 -3.05
CA TRP A 457 -27.60 -33.13 -3.37
C TRP A 457 -27.26 -31.65 -3.61
N ILE A 458 -26.43 -31.02 -2.76
CA ILE A 458 -25.98 -29.63 -2.97
C ILE A 458 -25.26 -29.45 -4.30
N TRP A 459 -24.36 -30.38 -4.66
CA TRP A 459 -23.65 -30.32 -5.94
C TRP A 459 -24.60 -30.48 -7.13
N LYS A 460 -25.60 -31.36 -7.04
CA LYS A 460 -26.65 -31.51 -8.07
C LYS A 460 -27.46 -30.23 -8.25
N GLU A 461 -27.91 -29.61 -7.17
CA GLU A 461 -28.65 -28.35 -7.26
C GLU A 461 -27.79 -27.20 -7.79
N CYS A 462 -26.51 -27.13 -7.41
CA CYS A 462 -25.58 -26.18 -8.02
C CYS A 462 -25.45 -26.41 -9.52
N ALA A 463 -25.25 -27.66 -9.97
CA ALA A 463 -25.14 -27.96 -11.38
C ALA A 463 -26.42 -27.60 -12.16
N ARG A 464 -27.59 -27.94 -11.62
CA ARG A 464 -28.90 -27.59 -12.19
C ARG A 464 -29.07 -26.07 -12.30
N TRP A 465 -28.72 -25.33 -11.26
CA TRP A 465 -28.77 -23.87 -11.24
C TRP A 465 -27.82 -23.22 -12.26
N TRP A 466 -26.69 -23.87 -12.56
CA TRP A 466 -25.78 -23.48 -13.62
C TRP A 466 -26.17 -24.02 -15.01
N GLY A 467 -27.33 -24.68 -15.15
CA GLY A 467 -27.77 -25.25 -16.43
C GLY A 467 -26.88 -26.40 -16.93
N ILE A 468 -26.12 -27.05 -16.04
CA ILE A 468 -25.25 -28.18 -16.37
C ILE A 468 -26.09 -29.45 -16.21
N ASN A 469 -26.29 -30.17 -17.31
CA ASN A 469 -26.98 -31.46 -17.27
C ASN A 469 -26.01 -32.54 -16.73
N ILE A 470 -26.14 -32.90 -15.45
CA ILE A 470 -25.42 -34.03 -14.85
C ILE A 470 -26.35 -35.24 -14.92
N GLU A 471 -26.42 -35.88 -16.08
CA GLU A 471 -27.45 -36.88 -16.38
C GLU A 471 -27.19 -38.26 -15.75
N THR A 472 -25.95 -38.58 -15.38
CA THR A 472 -25.62 -39.83 -14.68
C THR A 472 -24.42 -39.59 -13.80
N GLN A 473 -24.31 -40.32 -12.68
CA GLN A 473 -23.24 -40.33 -11.66
C GLN A 473 -21.83 -39.88 -12.12
N VAL A 474 -21.66 -38.60 -12.47
CA VAL A 474 -20.35 -38.00 -12.61
C VAL A 474 -19.92 -37.76 -11.18
N ASP A 475 -18.95 -38.57 -10.76
CA ASP A 475 -18.20 -38.35 -9.53
C ASP A 475 -17.93 -36.85 -9.40
N CYS A 476 -18.34 -36.26 -8.28
CA CYS A 476 -18.13 -34.84 -8.01
C CYS A 476 -16.64 -34.49 -8.16
N TRP A 477 -15.76 -35.49 -7.99
CA TRP A 477 -14.33 -35.45 -8.30
C TRP A 477 -14.00 -35.20 -9.78
N LYS A 478 -14.68 -35.83 -10.75
CA LYS A 478 -14.43 -35.59 -12.19
C LYS A 478 -14.85 -34.19 -12.63
N THR A 479 -15.89 -33.62 -12.01
CA THR A 479 -16.23 -32.20 -12.17
C THR A 479 -15.18 -31.25 -11.57
N PHE A 480 -14.32 -31.74 -10.67
CA PHE A 480 -13.18 -31.00 -10.10
C PHE A 480 -11.93 -31.07 -10.98
N GLU A 481 -11.65 -32.20 -11.65
CA GLU A 481 -10.49 -32.31 -12.56
C GLU A 481 -10.65 -31.46 -13.84
N HIS A 482 -11.89 -31.14 -14.20
CA HIS A 482 -12.20 -30.34 -15.39
C HIS A 482 -13.12 -29.13 -15.11
N PRO A 483 -12.70 -28.16 -14.28
CA PRO A 483 -13.52 -27.00 -13.94
C PRO A 483 -13.88 -26.21 -15.19
N GLY A 484 -15.17 -26.14 -15.51
CA GLY A 484 -15.67 -25.38 -16.65
C GLY A 484 -15.31 -25.95 -18.03
N ALA A 485 -14.90 -27.22 -18.17
CA ALA A 485 -14.69 -27.83 -19.50
C ALA A 485 -15.96 -27.83 -20.37
N TRP A 486 -17.13 -27.77 -19.73
CA TRP A 486 -18.44 -27.72 -20.39
C TRP A 486 -18.76 -26.37 -21.06
N SER A 487 -18.01 -25.30 -20.76
CA SER A 487 -18.25 -23.98 -21.36
C SER A 487 -16.99 -23.41 -22.00
N LYS A 488 -17.07 -22.97 -23.26
CA LYS A 488 -15.95 -22.24 -23.90
C LYS A 488 -15.75 -20.83 -23.34
N ASN A 489 -16.72 -20.28 -22.60
CA ASN A 489 -16.66 -18.92 -22.07
C ASN A 489 -15.87 -18.83 -20.76
N MET A 490 -14.74 -18.13 -20.78
CA MET A 490 -13.84 -17.94 -19.63
C MET A 490 -14.54 -17.35 -18.39
N ARG A 491 -15.57 -16.52 -18.55
CA ARG A 491 -16.31 -15.94 -17.42
C ARG A 491 -17.16 -16.98 -16.70
N ILE A 492 -17.80 -17.87 -17.47
CA ILE A 492 -18.60 -18.99 -16.95
C ILE A 492 -17.68 -19.99 -16.24
N LYS A 493 -16.54 -20.35 -16.84
CA LYS A 493 -15.51 -21.20 -16.19
C LYS A 493 -15.13 -20.66 -14.81
N LYS A 494 -14.72 -19.38 -14.76
CA LYS A 494 -14.37 -18.73 -13.49
C LYS A 494 -15.53 -18.68 -12.50
N GLY A 495 -16.75 -18.46 -12.98
CA GLY A 495 -17.95 -18.46 -12.15
C GLY A 495 -18.18 -19.82 -11.47
N TRP A 496 -17.97 -20.91 -12.22
CA TRP A 496 -18.01 -22.26 -11.68
C TRP A 496 -16.88 -22.52 -10.67
N ASP A 497 -15.64 -22.07 -10.93
CA ASP A 497 -14.53 -22.17 -9.97
C ASP A 497 -14.87 -21.50 -8.62
N PHE A 498 -15.53 -20.34 -8.66
CA PHE A 498 -16.02 -19.67 -7.45
C PHE A 498 -17.17 -20.43 -6.79
N THR A 499 -18.05 -21.06 -7.57
CA THR A 499 -19.15 -21.89 -7.05
C THR A 499 -18.61 -23.03 -6.22
N TRP A 500 -17.60 -23.74 -6.74
CA TRP A 500 -16.93 -24.80 -6.01
C TRP A 500 -16.45 -24.31 -4.64
N SER A 501 -15.74 -23.17 -4.66
CA SER A 501 -15.16 -22.58 -3.44
C SER A 501 -16.24 -22.20 -2.43
N ALA A 502 -17.38 -21.68 -2.92
CA ALA A 502 -18.51 -21.32 -2.08
C ALA A 502 -19.19 -22.56 -1.48
N VAL A 503 -19.35 -23.64 -2.23
CA VAL A 503 -19.94 -24.91 -1.76
C VAL A 503 -19.09 -25.51 -0.64
N VAL A 504 -17.79 -25.73 -0.88
CA VAL A 504 -16.90 -26.35 0.12
C VAL A 504 -16.78 -25.51 1.39
N TRP A 505 -16.66 -24.18 1.25
CA TRP A 505 -16.67 -23.28 2.40
C TRP A 505 -17.98 -23.35 3.19
N SER A 506 -19.11 -23.47 2.50
CA SER A 506 -20.43 -23.55 3.13
C SER A 506 -20.63 -24.87 3.86
N ILE A 507 -20.22 -25.99 3.26
CA ILE A 507 -20.24 -27.33 3.87
C ILE A 507 -19.38 -27.33 5.13
N TRP A 508 -18.16 -26.80 5.06
CA TRP A 508 -17.26 -26.73 6.20
C TRP A 508 -17.85 -25.91 7.37
N LEU A 509 -18.42 -24.75 7.07
CA LEU A 509 -19.08 -23.92 8.09
C LEU A 509 -20.27 -24.64 8.73
N MET A 510 -21.10 -25.31 7.93
CA MET A 510 -22.24 -26.07 8.43
C MET A 510 -21.81 -27.24 9.31
N ARG A 511 -20.80 -28.01 8.89
CA ARG A 511 -20.22 -29.09 9.70
C ARG A 511 -19.73 -28.58 11.05
N ASN A 512 -19.06 -27.43 11.08
CA ASN A 512 -18.62 -26.81 12.33
C ASN A 512 -19.79 -26.30 13.18
N GLN A 513 -20.83 -25.70 12.58
CA GLN A 513 -22.03 -25.31 13.32
C GLN A 513 -22.72 -26.52 13.95
N ARG A 514 -22.77 -27.65 13.25
CA ARG A 514 -23.32 -28.88 13.80
C ARG A 514 -22.50 -29.40 14.99
N ILE A 515 -21.18 -29.43 14.88
CA ILE A 515 -20.31 -29.93 15.95
C ILE A 515 -20.33 -29.02 17.18
N PHE A 516 -20.24 -27.71 16.99
CA PHE A 516 -20.06 -26.77 18.10
C PHE A 516 -21.35 -26.14 18.61
N GLN A 517 -22.44 -26.21 17.85
CA GLN A 517 -23.72 -25.57 18.18
C GLN A 517 -24.91 -26.53 18.08
N ASN A 518 -24.67 -27.82 17.80
CA ASN A 518 -25.67 -28.87 17.59
C ASN A 518 -26.78 -28.48 16.59
N LEU A 519 -26.44 -27.66 15.60
CA LEU A 519 -27.40 -27.19 14.60
C LEU A 519 -27.64 -28.29 13.55
N GLU A 520 -28.91 -28.64 13.32
CA GLU A 520 -29.26 -29.59 12.26
C GLU A 520 -29.04 -28.99 10.85
N MET A 521 -28.59 -29.83 9.93
CA MET A 521 -28.36 -29.40 8.56
C MET A 521 -29.64 -29.45 7.73
N ASN A 522 -30.07 -28.28 7.26
CA ASN A 522 -31.06 -28.12 6.20
C ASN A 522 -30.34 -27.88 4.86
N SER A 523 -30.42 -28.84 3.93
CA SER A 523 -29.74 -28.77 2.63
C SER A 523 -30.23 -27.61 1.75
N GLY A 524 -31.54 -27.31 1.76
CA GLY A 524 -32.10 -26.19 0.99
C GLY A 524 -31.54 -24.84 1.45
N LYS A 525 -31.54 -24.59 2.76
CA LYS A 525 -30.96 -23.37 3.34
C LYS A 525 -29.45 -23.28 3.09
N LEU A 526 -28.74 -24.41 3.11
CA LEU A 526 -27.31 -24.46 2.78
C LEU A 526 -27.06 -24.07 1.32
N PHE A 527 -27.90 -24.53 0.40
CA PHE A 527 -27.84 -24.17 -1.01
C PHE A 527 -28.10 -22.66 -1.24
N GLU A 528 -29.14 -22.09 -0.62
CA GLU A 528 -29.39 -20.65 -0.66
C GLU A 528 -28.18 -19.84 -0.15
N LEU A 529 -27.57 -20.29 0.95
CA LEU A 529 -26.36 -19.68 1.48
C LEU A 529 -25.18 -19.75 0.50
N VAL A 530 -25.04 -20.84 -0.25
CA VAL A 530 -24.04 -20.95 -1.33
C VAL A 530 -24.30 -19.90 -2.39
N GLN A 531 -25.54 -19.76 -2.87
CA GLN A 531 -25.90 -18.79 -3.91
C GLN A 531 -25.61 -17.35 -3.47
N VAL A 532 -26.00 -16.98 -2.24
CA VAL A 532 -25.77 -15.64 -1.66
C VAL A 532 -24.28 -15.38 -1.43
N ARG A 533 -23.53 -16.36 -0.91
CA ARG A 533 -22.06 -16.21 -0.74
C ARG A 533 -21.38 -15.99 -2.07
N LEU A 534 -21.75 -16.76 -3.08
CA LEU A 534 -21.19 -16.67 -4.43
C LEU A 534 -21.49 -15.30 -5.07
N PHE A 535 -22.72 -14.80 -4.93
CA PHE A 535 -23.10 -13.45 -5.34
C PHE A 535 -22.17 -12.38 -4.72
N LEU A 536 -22.01 -12.42 -3.39
CA LEU A 536 -21.18 -11.47 -2.67
C LEU A 536 -19.70 -11.57 -3.07
N TRP A 537 -19.18 -12.77 -3.28
CA TRP A 537 -17.80 -13.01 -3.67
C TRP A 537 -17.50 -12.52 -5.08
N ILE A 538 -18.39 -12.78 -6.03
CA ILE A 538 -18.26 -12.30 -7.41
C ILE A 538 -18.35 -10.78 -7.46
N LYS A 539 -19.34 -10.18 -6.79
CA LYS A 539 -19.51 -8.72 -6.72
C LYS A 539 -18.32 -8.01 -6.08
N ALA A 540 -17.72 -8.61 -5.05
CA ALA A 540 -16.52 -8.07 -4.40
C ALA A 540 -15.26 -8.15 -5.29
N LYS A 541 -15.13 -9.17 -6.14
CA LYS A 541 -13.97 -9.35 -7.04
C LYS A 541 -14.12 -8.63 -8.38
N LYS A 542 -15.36 -8.49 -8.88
CA LYS A 542 -15.69 -7.84 -10.15
C LYS A 542 -16.64 -6.69 -9.87
N ALA A 543 -16.06 -5.55 -9.49
CA ALA A 543 -16.79 -4.35 -9.08
C ALA A 543 -17.72 -3.75 -10.17
N TRP A 544 -17.76 -4.31 -11.38
CA TRP A 544 -18.41 -3.70 -12.56
C TRP A 544 -19.57 -4.55 -13.13
N CYS A 545 -19.94 -5.65 -12.48
CA CYS A 545 -21.11 -6.44 -12.89
C CYS A 545 -22.38 -5.86 -12.27
N TYR A 546 -23.25 -5.29 -13.09
CA TYR A 546 -24.54 -4.72 -12.68
C TYR A 546 -25.64 -5.77 -12.78
N PHE A 547 -25.77 -6.63 -11.77
CA PHE A 547 -26.91 -7.51 -11.60
C PHE A 547 -27.35 -7.52 -10.13
N THR A 548 -28.66 -7.65 -9.92
CA THR A 548 -29.25 -7.75 -8.58
C THR A 548 -29.08 -9.17 -8.03
N LEU A 549 -29.37 -9.36 -6.73
CA LEU A 549 -29.41 -10.70 -6.17
C LEU A 549 -30.53 -11.53 -6.84
N SER A 550 -31.64 -10.90 -7.21
CA SER A 550 -32.75 -11.57 -7.92
C SER A 550 -32.31 -12.12 -9.27
N ASP A 551 -31.64 -11.28 -10.07
CA ASP A 551 -31.13 -11.69 -11.40
C ASP A 551 -30.14 -12.86 -11.24
N TRP A 552 -29.26 -12.77 -10.25
CA TRP A 552 -28.26 -13.79 -9.95
C TRP A 552 -28.90 -15.14 -9.57
N LEU A 553 -29.90 -15.12 -8.69
CA LEU A 553 -30.59 -16.33 -8.25
C LEU A 553 -31.36 -16.96 -9.42
N SER A 554 -31.90 -16.16 -10.34
CA SER A 554 -32.62 -16.68 -11.50
C SER A 554 -31.71 -17.31 -12.57
N ASN A 555 -30.62 -16.64 -12.94
CA ASN A 555 -29.72 -17.12 -14.01
C ASN A 555 -28.28 -16.58 -13.83
N PRO A 556 -27.38 -17.35 -13.19
CA PRO A 556 -26.01 -16.93 -12.95
C PRO A 556 -25.19 -16.85 -14.26
N ILE A 557 -25.54 -17.64 -15.28
CA ILE A 557 -24.88 -17.60 -16.59
C ILE A 557 -25.16 -16.27 -17.28
N ALA A 558 -26.43 -15.86 -17.36
CA ALA A 558 -26.81 -14.58 -17.96
C ALA A 558 -26.10 -13.42 -17.28
N CYS A 559 -26.05 -13.41 -15.95
CA CYS A 559 -25.33 -12.42 -15.15
C CYS A 559 -23.83 -12.31 -15.49
N LEU A 560 -23.20 -13.40 -15.94
CA LEU A 560 -21.77 -13.42 -16.31
C LEU A 560 -21.52 -13.15 -17.80
N ILE A 561 -22.49 -13.43 -18.67
CA ILE A 561 -22.41 -13.19 -20.12
C ILE A 561 -22.73 -11.74 -20.46
N VAL A 562 -23.78 -11.16 -19.85
CA VAL A 562 -24.26 -9.80 -20.18
C VAL A 562 -23.11 -8.80 -20.08
N ASN A 563 -22.94 -8.02 -21.14
CA ASN A 563 -21.88 -7.03 -21.26
C ASN A 563 -21.96 -6.04 -20.09
N CYS A 564 -20.82 -5.83 -19.41
CA CYS A 564 -20.52 -4.59 -18.69
C CYS A 564 -20.31 -3.46 -19.72
N GLY A 565 -21.26 -3.27 -20.64
CA GLY A 565 -21.29 -2.22 -21.63
C GLY A 565 -22.24 -1.14 -21.14
N GLY A 566 -21.68 -0.10 -20.54
CA GLY A 566 -22.40 1.06 -20.06
C GLY A 566 -21.39 2.14 -19.73
N ASN A 567 -21.23 3.07 -20.68
CA ASN A 567 -20.39 4.27 -20.66
C ASN A 567 -19.95 4.77 -19.27
N ARG A 568 -18.63 4.86 -19.09
CA ARG A 568 -17.98 5.93 -18.35
C ARG A 568 -16.70 6.36 -19.04
#